data_AF-A0A2G2JFM8-F1
#
_entry.id   AF-A0A2G2JFM8-F1
#
_cell.length_a   1.000
_cell.length_b   1.000
_cell.length_c   1.000
_cell.angle_alpha   90.00
_cell.angle_beta   90.00
_cell.angle_gamma   90.00
#
_symmetry.space_group_name_H-M   'P 1'
#
loop_
_entity.id
_entity.type
_entity.pdbx_description
1 polymer ?
#
loop_
_entity_poly.entity_id
_entity_poly.type
_entity_poly.pdbx_seq_one_letter_code
_entity_poly.pdbx_strand_id
1 'polypeptide(L)'
;MLNKLRIVMVNTTHPGNIGAAARAMKNMGLSRLYLVDPIAKIDDEAMQRSSRAEDILNNVVICDTLEEALADCGLVVGTSARSRTIPWPLMNPRQCGDRVAQAVSADNEVAIVFGRESRGLTNEELHLCHAHVHIPTEESFSSLNVAQAIQVMAYEMRLAVHENVGQEDQESQERWGVDWDYPLATHEQLNGMLQHMEQTMVEIGFLNPDTPKQLMSRLRRLYQRAAPDQVEINIMRGMMTAMQSQIRSADKGLTPEAGQISEPVPESDPEGDKV
;
A
#
# COMPACT_ATOMS: atom_id res chain seq x y z
N MET A 1 -3.86 19.71 -3.30
CA MET A 1 -4.44 18.39 -3.01
C MET A 1 -4.03 17.36 -4.07
N LEU A 2 -4.47 17.47 -5.33
CA LEU A 2 -4.14 16.45 -6.36
C LEU A 2 -2.63 16.30 -6.70
N ASN A 3 -1.80 17.29 -6.34
CA ASN A 3 -0.35 17.26 -6.53
C ASN A 3 0.39 16.27 -5.61
N LYS A 4 -0.27 15.77 -4.56
CA LYS A 4 0.26 14.72 -3.67
C LYS A 4 -0.13 13.31 -4.11
N LEU A 5 -0.85 13.18 -5.23
CA LEU A 5 -1.26 11.91 -5.79
C LEU A 5 -0.32 11.44 -6.89
N ARG A 6 0.14 10.21 -6.76
CA ARG A 6 0.92 9.48 -7.76
C ARG A 6 0.06 8.41 -8.39
N ILE A 7 0.08 8.38 -9.72
CA ILE A 7 -0.37 7.22 -10.47
C ILE A 7 0.87 6.38 -10.75
N VAL A 8 0.88 5.15 -10.23
CA VAL A 8 2.00 4.21 -10.38
C VAL A 8 1.56 3.10 -11.31
N MET A 9 2.24 2.92 -12.45
CA MET A 9 1.98 1.83 -13.38
C MET A 9 3.13 0.83 -13.34
N VAL A 10 2.83 -0.41 -12.97
CA VAL A 10 3.82 -1.46 -12.79
C VAL A 10 3.93 -2.31 -14.05
N ASN A 11 5.14 -2.40 -14.59
CA ASN A 11 5.53 -3.29 -15.67
C ASN A 11 4.62 -3.19 -16.91
N THR A 12 4.31 -1.95 -17.29
CA THR A 12 3.45 -1.64 -18.43
C THR A 12 4.07 -2.11 -19.73
N THR A 13 3.28 -2.80 -20.57
CA THR A 13 3.79 -3.45 -21.77
C THR A 13 3.53 -2.68 -23.06
N HIS A 14 2.52 -1.80 -23.09
CA HIS A 14 2.15 -1.07 -24.30
C HIS A 14 2.39 0.45 -24.15
N PRO A 15 3.20 1.08 -25.03
CA PRO A 15 3.43 2.52 -25.02
C PRO A 15 2.14 3.35 -25.09
N GLY A 16 1.18 2.89 -25.91
CA GLY A 16 -0.12 3.55 -26.05
C GLY A 16 -0.91 3.64 -24.74
N ASN A 17 -0.74 2.69 -23.81
CA ASN A 17 -1.38 2.75 -22.49
C ASN A 17 -0.75 3.82 -21.61
N ILE A 18 0.57 4.04 -21.70
CA ILE A 18 1.26 5.12 -20.98
C ILE A 18 0.72 6.49 -21.46
N GLY A 19 0.62 6.68 -22.77
CA GLY A 19 0.05 7.89 -23.35
C GLY A 19 -1.42 8.10 -22.94
N ALA A 20 -2.25 7.06 -23.06
CA ALA A 20 -3.66 7.14 -22.67
C ALA A 20 -3.85 7.40 -21.18
N ALA A 21 -2.99 6.83 -20.31
CA ALA A 21 -2.97 7.11 -18.88
C ALA A 21 -2.62 8.58 -18.59
N ALA A 22 -1.56 9.12 -19.21
CA ALA A 22 -1.20 10.53 -19.08
C ALA A 22 -2.35 11.45 -19.51
N ARG A 23 -3.04 11.13 -20.61
CA ARG A 23 -4.23 11.86 -21.04
C ARG A 23 -5.35 11.83 -20.00
N ALA A 24 -5.67 10.64 -19.47
CA ALA A 24 -6.71 10.45 -18.46
C ALA A 24 -6.40 11.23 -17.17
N MET A 25 -5.14 11.21 -16.74
CA MET A 25 -4.64 11.97 -15.60
C MET A 25 -4.81 13.47 -15.83
N LYS A 26 -4.35 13.99 -16.97
CA LYS A 26 -4.42 15.42 -17.29
C LYS A 26 -5.85 15.93 -17.35
N ASN A 27 -6.77 15.16 -17.93
CA ASN A 27 -8.19 15.50 -17.97
C ASN A 27 -8.79 15.71 -16.56
N MET A 28 -8.25 15.03 -15.55
CA MET A 28 -8.72 15.08 -14.17
C MET A 28 -7.82 15.94 -13.26
N GLY A 29 -6.80 16.60 -13.80
CA GLY A 29 -5.91 17.48 -13.05
C GLY A 29 -4.83 16.77 -12.24
N LEU A 30 -4.54 15.49 -12.52
CA LEU A 30 -3.40 14.75 -11.99
C LEU A 30 -2.18 14.97 -12.89
N SER A 31 -0.98 14.98 -12.32
CA SER A 31 0.26 15.27 -13.05
C SER A 31 1.44 14.36 -12.77
N ARG A 32 1.40 13.54 -11.70
CA ARG A 32 2.55 12.73 -11.26
C ARG A 32 2.37 11.27 -11.67
N LEU A 33 3.03 10.91 -12.76
CA LEU A 33 3.06 9.55 -13.28
C LEU A 33 4.39 8.89 -12.90
N TYR A 34 4.31 7.68 -12.36
CA TYR A 34 5.44 6.83 -12.02
C TYR A 34 5.31 5.52 -12.81
N LEU A 35 6.40 5.11 -13.45
CA LEU A 35 6.49 3.83 -14.15
C LEU A 35 7.50 2.97 -13.41
N VAL A 36 7.08 1.77 -13.01
CA VAL A 36 7.94 0.80 -12.31
C VAL A 36 8.30 -0.31 -13.28
N ASP A 37 9.59 -0.48 -13.55
CA ASP A 37 10.13 -1.49 -14.48
C ASP A 37 9.31 -1.60 -15.79
N PRO A 38 9.08 -0.49 -16.53
CA PRO A 38 8.26 -0.53 -17.73
C PRO A 38 8.95 -1.33 -18.85
N ILE A 39 8.22 -2.28 -19.45
CA ILE A 39 8.69 -2.98 -20.65
C ILE A 39 8.56 -2.05 -21.87
N ALA A 40 7.49 -1.25 -21.90
CA ALA A 40 7.26 -0.25 -22.92
C ALA A 40 8.23 0.93 -22.80
N LYS A 41 8.68 1.44 -23.95
CA LYS A 41 9.38 2.73 -24.03
C LYS A 41 8.37 3.85 -24.25
N ILE A 42 8.71 5.05 -23.83
CA ILE A 42 7.96 6.26 -24.21
C ILE A 42 8.44 6.66 -25.59
N ASP A 43 7.61 6.36 -26.59
CA ASP A 43 7.89 6.58 -28.02
C ASP A 43 6.80 7.45 -28.67
N ASP A 44 6.86 7.57 -29.99
CA ASP A 44 5.90 8.36 -30.77
C ASP A 44 4.44 7.89 -30.56
N GLU A 45 4.21 6.59 -30.29
CA GLU A 45 2.87 6.09 -30.01
C GLU A 45 2.36 6.61 -28.66
N ALA A 46 3.19 6.55 -27.61
CA ALA A 46 2.86 7.13 -26.31
C ALA A 46 2.58 8.63 -26.42
N MET A 47 3.41 9.36 -27.16
CA MET A 47 3.25 10.80 -27.38
C MET A 47 1.94 11.13 -28.11
N GLN A 48 1.64 10.43 -29.21
CA GLN A 48 0.38 10.62 -29.95
C GLN A 48 -0.85 10.32 -29.07
N ARG A 49 -0.81 9.23 -28.29
CA ARG A 49 -1.92 8.83 -27.41
C ARG A 49 -2.13 9.79 -26.24
N SER A 50 -1.10 10.50 -25.80
CA SER A 50 -1.19 11.49 -24.72
C SER A 50 -2.04 12.72 -25.07
N SER A 51 -2.15 13.07 -26.36
CA SER A 51 -2.99 14.15 -26.87
C SER A 51 -2.92 15.44 -26.01
N ARG A 52 -1.76 16.11 -26.00
CA ARG A 52 -1.43 17.32 -25.21
C ARG A 52 -1.12 17.10 -23.73
N ALA A 53 -0.99 15.85 -23.28
CA ALA A 53 -0.47 15.48 -21.96
C ALA A 53 1.04 15.15 -21.96
N GLU A 54 1.78 15.70 -22.93
CA GLU A 54 3.22 15.51 -23.09
C GLU A 54 4.02 15.98 -21.88
N ASP A 55 3.54 17.00 -21.16
CA ASP A 55 4.12 17.47 -19.91
C ASP A 55 4.14 16.38 -18.82
N ILE A 56 3.12 15.52 -18.73
CA ILE A 56 3.14 14.39 -17.79
C ILE A 56 4.17 13.35 -18.23
N LEU A 57 4.26 13.07 -19.53
CA LEU A 57 5.26 12.13 -20.07
C LEU A 57 6.68 12.65 -19.91
N ASN A 58 6.90 13.96 -20.08
CA ASN A 58 8.21 14.60 -19.93
C ASN A 58 8.67 14.65 -18.48
N ASN A 59 7.75 14.63 -17.52
CA ASN A 59 8.03 14.65 -16.08
C ASN A 59 7.78 13.29 -15.40
N VAL A 60 7.63 12.23 -16.19
CA VAL A 60 7.42 10.88 -15.66
C VAL A 60 8.65 10.44 -14.85
N VAL A 61 8.41 9.78 -13.73
CA VAL A 61 9.47 9.16 -12.94
C VAL A 61 9.52 7.68 -13.28
N ILE A 62 10.70 7.17 -13.63
CA ILE A 62 10.92 5.75 -13.89
C ILE A 62 11.71 5.18 -12.71
N CYS A 63 11.19 4.12 -12.10
CA CYS A 63 11.78 3.42 -10.97
C CYS A 63 12.06 1.96 -11.36
N ASP A 64 13.08 1.36 -10.75
CA ASP A 64 13.41 -0.05 -10.99
C ASP A 64 12.52 -0.97 -10.15
N THR A 65 12.11 -0.50 -8.96
CA THR A 65 11.29 -1.27 -8.02
C THR A 65 10.03 -0.53 -7.60
N LEU A 66 9.02 -1.28 -7.13
CA LEU A 66 7.79 -0.67 -6.63
C LEU A 66 8.05 0.05 -5.31
N GLU A 67 8.92 -0.49 -4.47
CA GLU A 67 9.34 0.11 -3.21
C GLU A 67 9.90 1.52 -3.39
N GLU A 68 10.73 1.75 -4.41
CA GLU A 68 11.25 3.09 -4.77
C GLU A 68 10.12 4.07 -5.10
N ALA A 69 9.15 3.66 -5.92
CA ALA A 69 8.04 4.52 -6.31
C ALA A 69 7.12 4.88 -5.12
N LEU A 70 7.14 4.06 -4.07
CA LEU A 70 6.28 4.17 -2.89
C LEU A 70 6.97 4.79 -1.67
N ALA A 71 8.30 4.94 -1.67
CA ALA A 71 9.12 5.15 -0.48
C ALA A 71 8.57 6.21 0.49
N ASP A 72 8.23 7.39 0.00
CA ASP A 72 7.74 8.54 0.76
C ASP A 72 6.20 8.64 0.82
N CYS A 73 5.47 7.67 0.29
CA CYS A 73 4.01 7.63 0.37
C CYS A 73 3.55 7.17 1.76
N GLY A 74 2.67 7.94 2.41
CA GLY A 74 1.99 7.55 3.65
C GLY A 74 0.74 6.69 3.42
N LEU A 75 0.15 6.75 2.22
CA LEU A 75 -0.95 5.88 1.81
C LEU A 75 -0.66 5.27 0.43
N VAL A 76 -0.90 3.96 0.31
CA VAL A 76 -0.71 3.18 -0.92
C VAL A 76 -1.93 2.32 -1.16
N VAL A 77 -2.59 2.49 -2.31
CA VAL A 77 -3.78 1.74 -2.69
C VAL A 77 -3.52 0.98 -3.99
N GLY A 78 -3.64 -0.35 -3.95
CA GLY A 78 -3.46 -1.21 -5.13
C GLY A 78 -4.78 -1.50 -5.83
N THR A 79 -4.81 -1.46 -7.16
CA THR A 79 -6.00 -1.85 -7.93
C THR A 79 -6.06 -3.37 -8.13
N SER A 80 -7.26 -3.95 -7.98
CA SER A 80 -7.48 -5.38 -8.17
C SER A 80 -8.89 -5.70 -8.69
N ALA A 81 -9.01 -6.70 -9.56
CA ALA A 81 -10.30 -7.17 -10.09
C ALA A 81 -11.10 -8.04 -9.09
N ARG A 82 -10.46 -8.54 -8.02
CA ARG A 82 -10.96 -9.28 -6.83
C ARG A 82 -9.87 -10.31 -6.48
N SER A 83 -9.22 -10.16 -5.34
CA SER A 83 -8.41 -11.25 -4.78
C SER A 83 -9.23 -11.98 -3.71
N ARG A 84 -9.58 -13.25 -3.96
CA ARG A 84 -10.27 -14.12 -3.00
C ARG A 84 -9.32 -14.84 -2.04
N THR A 85 -8.01 -14.77 -2.31
CA THR A 85 -7.01 -15.61 -1.62
C THR A 85 -6.56 -15.02 -0.30
N ILE A 86 -6.58 -13.68 -0.15
CA ILE A 86 -6.17 -12.99 1.07
C ILE A 86 -7.20 -11.89 1.39
N PRO A 87 -7.79 -11.86 2.60
CA PRO A 87 -8.80 -10.86 2.95
C PRO A 87 -8.18 -9.49 3.21
N TRP A 88 -7.95 -8.71 2.17
CA TRP A 88 -7.51 -7.32 2.30
C TRP A 88 -8.71 -6.38 2.50
N PRO A 89 -8.53 -5.20 3.13
CA PRO A 89 -9.54 -4.16 3.10
C PRO A 89 -9.81 -3.79 1.64
N LEU A 90 -10.99 -4.18 1.15
CA LEU A 90 -11.44 -3.91 -0.21
C LEU A 90 -12.38 -2.70 -0.18
N MET A 91 -12.10 -1.71 -1.02
CA MET A 91 -12.94 -0.53 -1.18
C MET A 91 -13.34 -0.34 -2.64
N ASN A 92 -14.45 0.36 -2.85
CA ASN A 92 -14.82 0.84 -4.18
C ASN A 92 -14.09 2.17 -4.50
N PRO A 93 -14.15 2.66 -5.76
CA PRO A 93 -13.46 3.89 -6.16
C PRO A 93 -13.90 5.14 -5.39
N ARG A 94 -15.18 5.26 -5.02
CA ARG A 94 -15.71 6.39 -4.24
C ARG A 94 -15.10 6.44 -2.84
N GLN A 95 -15.16 5.32 -2.13
CA GLN A 95 -14.54 5.16 -0.81
C GLN A 95 -13.03 5.39 -0.84
N CYS A 96 -12.37 4.96 -1.93
CA CYS A 96 -10.96 5.26 -2.15
C CYS A 96 -10.73 6.77 -2.27
N GLY A 97 -11.59 7.49 -3.01
CA GLY A 97 -11.56 8.95 -3.12
C GLY A 97 -11.62 9.65 -1.77
N ASP A 98 -12.54 9.25 -0.90
CA ASP A 98 -12.69 9.82 0.44
C ASP A 98 -11.42 9.63 1.28
N ARG A 99 -10.88 8.41 1.30
CA ARG A 99 -9.67 8.07 2.05
C ARG A 99 -8.43 8.79 1.53
N VAL A 100 -8.34 8.92 0.21
CA VAL A 100 -7.28 9.69 -0.45
C VAL A 100 -7.37 11.17 -0.06
N ALA A 101 -8.56 11.76 -0.11
CA ALA A 101 -8.76 13.15 0.26
C ALA A 101 -8.36 13.40 1.73
N GLN A 102 -8.76 12.52 2.63
CA GLN A 102 -8.35 12.57 4.05
C GLN A 102 -6.83 12.51 4.21
N ALA A 103 -6.16 11.53 3.59
CA ALA A 103 -4.71 11.37 3.70
C ALA A 103 -3.95 12.60 3.17
N VAL A 104 -4.39 13.14 2.03
CA VAL A 104 -3.80 14.34 1.42
C VAL A 104 -4.02 15.59 2.28
N SER A 105 -5.20 15.74 2.91
CA SER A 105 -5.48 16.83 3.84
C SER A 105 -4.62 16.75 5.11
N ALA A 106 -4.25 15.54 5.53
CA ALA A 106 -3.26 15.28 6.59
C ALA A 106 -1.80 15.34 6.09
N ASP A 107 -1.56 16.02 4.97
CA ASP A 107 -0.26 16.27 4.37
C ASP A 107 0.51 15.04 3.85
N ASN A 108 -0.15 13.90 3.65
CA ASN A 108 0.51 12.67 3.16
C ASN A 108 0.65 12.64 1.63
N GLU A 109 1.76 12.08 1.17
CA GLU A 109 1.92 11.59 -0.21
C GLU A 109 1.14 10.28 -0.39
N VAL A 110 0.46 10.14 -1.53
CA VAL A 110 -0.44 9.01 -1.79
C VAL A 110 -0.16 8.40 -3.16
N ALA A 111 -0.09 7.07 -3.22
CA ALA A 111 0.08 6.31 -4.46
C ALA A 111 -1.14 5.42 -4.77
N ILE A 112 -1.61 5.49 -6.01
CA ILE A 112 -2.58 4.53 -6.57
C ILE A 112 -1.83 3.66 -7.59
N VAL A 113 -1.77 2.36 -7.31
CA VAL A 113 -0.92 1.40 -8.02
C VAL A 113 -1.76 0.55 -8.99
N PHE A 114 -1.37 0.58 -10.25
CA PHE A 114 -1.96 -0.19 -11.34
C PHE A 114 -0.99 -1.24 -11.83
N GLY A 115 -1.50 -2.46 -12.00
CA GLY A 115 -0.69 -3.58 -12.44
C GLY A 115 -0.62 -3.75 -13.95
N ARG A 116 -0.04 -4.88 -14.34
CA ARG A 116 0.15 -5.30 -15.74
C ARG A 116 -1.18 -5.51 -16.44
N GLU A 117 -1.24 -5.22 -17.74
CA GLU A 117 -2.46 -5.37 -18.55
C GLU A 117 -3.02 -6.80 -18.55
N SER A 118 -2.13 -7.80 -18.55
CA SER A 118 -2.52 -9.21 -18.69
C SER A 118 -2.91 -9.88 -17.37
N ARG A 119 -2.33 -9.43 -16.26
CA ARG A 119 -2.34 -10.17 -14.98
C ARG A 119 -2.55 -9.31 -13.73
N GLY A 120 -2.58 -7.99 -13.89
CA GLY A 120 -2.67 -7.06 -12.76
C GLY A 120 -1.40 -7.04 -11.91
N LEU A 121 -1.59 -6.74 -10.63
CA LEU A 121 -0.52 -6.72 -9.62
C LEU A 121 -0.26 -8.15 -9.12
N THR A 122 1.00 -8.46 -8.86
CA THR A 122 1.39 -9.71 -8.19
C THR A 122 0.93 -9.69 -6.74
N ASN A 123 0.90 -10.85 -6.09
CA ASN A 123 0.63 -10.89 -4.67
C ASN A 123 1.66 -10.06 -3.90
N GLU A 124 2.95 -10.15 -4.23
CA GLU A 124 4.02 -9.39 -3.58
C GLU A 124 3.78 -7.89 -3.67
N GLU A 125 3.41 -7.39 -4.86
CA GLU A 125 3.06 -5.98 -5.07
C GLU A 125 1.80 -5.57 -4.28
N LEU A 126 0.78 -6.44 -4.23
CA LEU A 126 -0.42 -6.21 -3.43
C LEU A 126 -0.12 -6.18 -1.92
N HIS A 127 0.91 -6.89 -1.44
CA HIS A 127 1.36 -6.86 -0.04
C HIS A 127 2.05 -5.55 0.33
N LEU A 128 2.46 -4.71 -0.63
CA LEU A 128 2.99 -3.38 -0.35
C LEU A 128 1.88 -2.34 -0.16
N CYS A 129 0.64 -2.67 -0.51
CA CYS A 129 -0.49 -1.75 -0.45
C CYS A 129 -1.19 -1.81 0.92
N HIS A 130 -1.64 -0.64 1.41
CA HIS A 130 -2.42 -0.53 2.65
C HIS A 130 -3.85 -1.04 2.48
N ALA A 131 -4.41 -0.83 1.29
CA ALA A 131 -5.74 -1.27 0.92
C ALA A 131 -5.81 -1.57 -0.57
N HIS A 132 -6.84 -2.30 -0.97
CA HIS A 132 -7.10 -2.62 -2.37
C HIS A 132 -8.39 -1.94 -2.84
N VAL A 133 -8.36 -1.39 -4.04
CA VAL A 133 -9.55 -0.86 -4.70
C VAL A 133 -10.01 -1.78 -5.81
N HIS A 134 -11.30 -2.06 -5.83
CA HIS A 134 -11.96 -2.80 -6.90
C HIS A 134 -12.96 -1.89 -7.59
N ILE A 135 -12.76 -1.67 -8.88
CA ILE A 135 -13.72 -0.95 -9.72
C ILE A 135 -14.86 -1.92 -10.05
N PRO A 136 -16.10 -1.66 -9.63
CA PRO A 136 -17.23 -2.50 -9.98
C PRO A 136 -17.45 -2.50 -11.49
N THR A 137 -17.47 -3.69 -12.07
CA THR A 137 -17.66 -3.95 -13.51
C THR A 137 -18.59 -5.14 -13.69
N GLU A 138 -19.02 -5.39 -14.92
CA GLU A 138 -19.78 -6.59 -15.27
C GLU A 138 -19.02 -7.87 -14.86
N GLU A 139 -19.67 -8.79 -14.14
CA GLU A 139 -18.98 -9.94 -13.53
C GLU A 139 -18.37 -10.87 -14.59
N SER A 140 -19.04 -10.98 -15.73
CA SER A 140 -18.60 -11.79 -16.88
C SER A 140 -17.48 -11.13 -17.71
N PHE A 141 -17.19 -9.84 -17.47
CA PHE A 141 -16.19 -9.08 -18.20
C PHE A 141 -15.57 -7.98 -17.32
N SER A 142 -14.74 -8.41 -16.36
CA SER A 142 -14.25 -7.55 -15.26
C SER A 142 -12.86 -6.95 -15.45
N SER A 143 -12.22 -7.20 -16.60
CA SER A 143 -10.88 -6.67 -16.90
C SER A 143 -10.99 -5.37 -17.69
N LEU A 144 -10.79 -4.24 -17.01
CA LEU A 144 -10.66 -2.94 -17.66
C LEU A 144 -9.27 -2.77 -18.26
N ASN A 145 -9.18 -2.07 -19.39
CA ASN A 145 -7.89 -1.57 -19.84
C ASN A 145 -7.31 -0.62 -18.77
N VAL A 146 -5.99 -0.66 -18.58
CA VAL A 146 -5.31 0.10 -17.52
C VAL A 146 -5.60 1.60 -17.59
N ALA A 147 -5.61 2.21 -18.78
CA ALA A 147 -5.91 3.64 -18.92
C ALA A 147 -7.38 3.96 -18.60
N GLN A 148 -8.31 3.02 -18.85
CA GLN A 148 -9.71 3.16 -18.44
C GLN A 148 -9.87 3.06 -16.93
N ALA A 149 -9.18 2.12 -16.28
CA ALA A 149 -9.14 2.02 -14.83
C ALA A 149 -8.56 3.29 -14.19
N ILE A 150 -7.46 3.81 -14.75
CA ILE A 150 -6.87 5.10 -14.34
C ILE A 150 -7.87 6.23 -14.53
N GLN A 151 -8.61 6.26 -15.64
CA GLN A 151 -9.61 7.30 -15.89
C GLN A 151 -10.74 7.30 -14.84
N VAL A 152 -11.25 6.13 -14.45
CA VAL A 152 -12.28 6.00 -13.40
C VAL A 152 -11.73 6.46 -12.05
N MET A 153 -10.55 5.97 -11.66
CA MET A 153 -9.93 6.36 -10.39
C MET A 153 -9.63 7.86 -10.35
N ALA A 154 -9.03 8.41 -11.42
CA ALA A 154 -8.70 9.82 -11.52
C ALA A 154 -9.95 10.72 -11.44
N TYR A 155 -11.06 10.30 -12.04
CA TYR A 155 -12.34 10.99 -11.94
C TYR A 155 -12.87 11.01 -10.50
N GLU A 156 -12.84 9.87 -9.81
CA GLU A 156 -13.27 9.78 -8.40
C GLU A 156 -12.37 10.62 -7.48
N MET A 157 -11.05 10.67 -7.71
CA MET A 157 -10.15 11.56 -6.96
C MET A 157 -10.50 13.04 -7.19
N ARG A 158 -10.83 13.39 -8.45
CA ARG A 158 -11.23 14.76 -8.81
C ARG A 158 -12.54 15.15 -8.15
N LEU A 159 -13.52 14.24 -8.09
CA LEU A 159 -14.77 14.44 -7.36
C LEU A 159 -14.52 14.63 -5.87
N ALA A 160 -13.77 13.74 -5.23
CA ALA A 160 -13.50 13.82 -3.80
C ALA A 160 -12.83 15.16 -3.42
N VAL A 161 -11.90 15.66 -4.22
CA VAL A 161 -11.29 16.98 -3.98
C VAL A 161 -12.29 18.13 -4.20
N HIS A 162 -13.18 18.05 -5.19
CA HIS A 162 -14.21 19.09 -5.40
C HIS A 162 -15.28 19.11 -4.33
N GLU A 163 -15.75 17.93 -3.90
CA GLU A 163 -16.78 17.79 -2.87
C GLU A 163 -16.25 18.31 -1.51
N ASN A 164 -14.97 18.10 -1.19
CA ASN A 164 -14.35 18.64 0.03
C ASN A 164 -14.14 20.17 0.01
N VAL A 165 -13.98 20.81 -1.17
CA VAL A 165 -13.87 22.28 -1.28
C VAL A 165 -15.19 22.99 -0.97
N GLY A 166 -16.33 22.28 -1.01
CA GLY A 166 -17.65 22.81 -0.65
C GLY A 166 -18.13 22.47 0.77
N GLN A 167 -17.36 21.69 1.52
CA GLN A 167 -17.73 21.16 2.84
C GLN A 167 -16.81 21.63 3.97
N GLU A 168 -16.17 22.81 3.82
CA GLU A 168 -15.42 23.42 4.93
C GLU A 168 -16.31 23.80 6.13
N ASP A 169 -17.65 23.89 5.93
CA ASP A 169 -18.63 24.32 6.94
C ASP A 169 -19.53 23.21 7.54
N GLN A 170 -19.33 21.92 7.20
CA GLN A 170 -20.08 20.84 7.85
C GLN A 170 -19.22 20.09 8.87
N GLU A 171 -19.37 20.52 10.12
CA GLU A 171 -18.96 19.84 11.34
C GLU A 171 -19.03 18.32 11.20
N SER A 172 -17.86 17.68 11.36
CA SER A 172 -17.67 16.41 12.09
C SER A 172 -18.88 15.46 12.14
N GLN A 173 -19.35 15.00 10.99
CA GLN A 173 -20.15 13.77 10.97
C GLN A 173 -19.18 12.60 11.11
N GLU A 174 -19.19 11.99 12.30
CA GLU A 174 -18.77 10.63 12.61
C GLU A 174 -17.73 10.04 11.66
N ARG A 175 -16.54 10.68 11.58
CA ARG A 175 -15.41 10.07 10.90
C ARG A 175 -14.99 8.87 11.75
N TRP A 176 -15.15 7.66 11.22
CA TRP A 176 -14.49 6.50 11.81
C TRP A 176 -12.97 6.70 11.68
N GLY A 177 -12.33 7.14 12.76
CA GLY A 177 -10.90 7.44 12.82
C GLY A 177 -10.59 8.53 13.84
N VAL A 178 -9.36 8.52 14.35
CA VAL A 178 -8.80 9.63 15.13
C VAL A 178 -8.25 10.64 14.13
N ASP A 179 -8.45 11.94 14.35
CA ASP A 179 -7.66 12.94 13.63
C ASP A 179 -6.19 12.71 14.04
N TRP A 180 -5.35 12.39 13.05
CA TRP A 180 -3.95 12.08 13.32
C TRP A 180 -3.21 13.37 13.69
N ASP A 181 -2.62 13.40 14.88
CA ASP A 181 -1.79 14.51 15.33
C ASP A 181 -0.47 14.62 14.53
N TYR A 182 -0.07 13.54 13.86
CA TYR A 182 1.14 13.44 13.04
C TYR A 182 0.85 12.80 11.67
N PRO A 183 1.67 13.08 10.63
CA PRO A 183 1.54 12.39 9.35
C PRO A 183 1.70 10.88 9.48
N LEU A 184 1.08 10.14 8.56
CA LEU A 184 1.26 8.69 8.48
C LEU A 184 2.75 8.37 8.29
N ALA A 185 3.16 7.22 8.82
CA ALA A 185 4.46 6.69 8.49
C ALA A 185 4.55 6.42 6.99
N THR A 186 5.64 6.88 6.39
CA THR A 186 5.97 6.58 5.00
C THR A 186 6.18 5.08 4.80
N HIS A 187 6.00 4.61 3.57
CA HIS A 187 6.24 3.23 3.20
C HIS A 187 7.67 2.78 3.56
N GLU A 188 8.67 3.65 3.39
CA GLU A 188 10.05 3.39 3.80
C GLU A 188 10.18 3.21 5.32
N GLN A 189 9.58 4.10 6.12
CA GLN A 189 9.60 4.00 7.58
C GLN A 189 8.94 2.70 8.07
N LEU A 190 7.80 2.33 7.50
CA LEU A 190 7.10 1.08 7.81
C LEU A 190 7.96 -0.14 7.43
N ASN A 191 8.57 -0.13 6.24
CA ASN A 191 9.46 -1.21 5.80
C ASN A 191 10.68 -1.34 6.72
N GLY A 192 11.32 -0.23 7.05
CA GLY A 192 12.46 -0.22 7.97
C GLY A 192 12.09 -0.72 9.36
N MET A 193 10.88 -0.42 9.84
CA MET A 193 10.38 -0.97 11.11
C MET A 193 10.12 -2.47 11.02
N LEU A 194 9.51 -2.98 9.95
CA LEU A 194 9.28 -4.42 9.76
C LEU A 194 10.60 -5.20 9.65
N GLN A 195 11.60 -4.66 8.96
CA GLN A 195 12.93 -5.26 8.90
C GLN A 195 13.61 -5.29 10.27
N HIS A 196 13.51 -4.21 11.05
CA HIS A 196 14.03 -4.17 12.42
C HIS A 196 13.31 -5.21 13.30
N MET A 197 11.99 -5.35 13.15
CA MET A 197 11.19 -6.34 13.85
C MET A 197 11.59 -7.76 13.53
N GLU A 198 11.78 -8.07 12.25
CA GLU A 198 12.27 -9.38 11.82
C GLU A 198 13.62 -9.70 12.46
N GLN A 199 14.58 -8.78 12.36
CA GLN A 199 15.91 -8.93 12.93
C GLN A 199 15.84 -9.14 14.45
N THR A 200 15.05 -8.34 15.17
CA THR A 200 14.87 -8.49 16.61
C THR A 200 14.20 -9.81 16.97
N MET A 201 13.20 -10.26 16.21
CA MET A 201 12.53 -11.55 16.45
C MET A 201 13.46 -12.74 16.21
N VAL A 202 14.38 -12.66 15.24
CA VAL A 202 15.44 -13.66 15.03
C VAL A 202 16.41 -13.64 16.21
N GLU A 203 16.89 -12.47 16.62
CA GLU A 203 17.84 -12.32 17.74
C GLU A 203 17.28 -12.83 19.07
N ILE A 204 15.98 -12.61 19.35
CA ILE A 204 15.34 -13.09 20.58
C ILE A 204 14.95 -14.57 20.50
N GLY A 205 15.19 -15.24 19.37
CA GLY A 205 14.84 -16.66 19.15
C GLY A 205 13.35 -16.93 18.88
N PHE A 206 12.54 -15.90 18.64
CA PHE A 206 11.10 -16.05 18.33
C PHE A 206 10.86 -16.47 16.88
N LEU A 207 11.63 -15.92 15.94
CA LEU A 207 11.55 -16.25 14.52
C LEU A 207 12.73 -17.12 14.12
N ASN A 208 12.45 -18.33 13.64
CA ASN A 208 13.45 -19.15 12.98
C ASN A 208 13.56 -18.74 11.49
N PRO A 209 14.72 -18.22 11.02
CA PRO A 209 14.89 -17.79 9.63
C PRO A 209 14.79 -18.93 8.62
N ASP A 210 15.03 -20.18 9.03
CA ASP A 210 14.91 -21.36 8.15
C ASP A 210 13.45 -21.80 7.98
N THR A 211 12.57 -21.40 8.90
CA THR A 211 11.13 -21.76 8.87
C THR A 211 10.22 -20.58 9.23
N PRO A 212 10.28 -19.45 8.50
CA PRO A 212 9.59 -18.21 8.87
C PRO A 212 8.06 -18.26 8.70
N LYS A 213 7.56 -19.29 7.99
CA LYS A 213 6.13 -19.45 7.64
C LYS A 213 5.57 -18.16 7.01
N GLN A 214 4.45 -17.63 7.53
CA GLN A 214 3.79 -16.41 7.05
C GLN A 214 3.79 -15.29 8.10
N LEU A 215 4.66 -15.36 9.11
CA LEU A 215 4.63 -14.43 10.24
C LEU A 215 4.80 -12.98 9.77
N MET A 216 5.88 -12.70 9.02
CA MET A 216 6.18 -11.34 8.55
C MET A 216 5.09 -10.80 7.63
N SER A 217 4.51 -11.64 6.77
CA SER A 217 3.38 -11.25 5.91
C SER A 217 2.15 -10.84 6.73
N ARG A 218 1.87 -11.55 7.84
CA ARG A 218 0.75 -11.24 8.74
C ARG A 218 0.99 -9.96 9.54
N LEU A 219 2.21 -9.76 10.03
CA LEU A 219 2.60 -8.53 10.73
C LEU A 219 2.55 -7.32 9.81
N ARG A 220 3.10 -7.44 8.58
CA ARG A 220 2.97 -6.41 7.55
C ARG A 220 1.51 -6.01 7.33
N ARG A 221 0.62 -6.99 7.13
CA ARG A 221 -0.82 -6.75 6.96
C ARG A 221 -1.47 -6.11 8.20
N LEU A 222 -1.05 -6.47 9.41
CA LEU A 222 -1.53 -5.85 10.64
C LEU A 222 -1.20 -4.36 10.67
N TYR A 223 0.08 -4.00 10.46
CA TYR A 223 0.53 -2.61 10.53
C TYR A 223 0.03 -1.76 9.37
N GLN A 224 -0.04 -2.31 8.15
CA GLN A 224 -0.65 -1.63 7.01
C GLN A 224 -2.12 -1.30 7.22
N ARG A 225 -2.87 -2.19 7.89
CA ARG A 225 -4.27 -1.93 8.23
C ARG A 225 -4.40 -0.89 9.35
N ALA A 226 -3.49 -0.92 10.33
CA ALA A 226 -3.46 0.06 11.42
C ALA A 226 -3.11 1.46 10.90
N ALA A 227 -2.31 1.55 9.83
CA ALA A 227 -1.82 2.80 9.25
C ALA A 227 -1.16 3.70 10.31
N PRO A 228 -0.08 3.24 10.96
CA PRO A 228 0.52 3.96 12.07
C PRO A 228 1.15 5.28 11.62
N ASP A 229 1.18 6.25 12.52
CA ASP A 229 1.88 7.51 12.30
C ASP A 229 3.40 7.37 12.52
N GLN A 230 4.13 8.44 12.23
CA GLN A 230 5.59 8.46 12.39
C GLN A 230 6.04 8.27 13.85
N VAL A 231 5.26 8.76 14.82
CA VAL A 231 5.59 8.67 16.25
C VAL A 231 5.40 7.23 16.72
N GLU A 232 4.33 6.57 16.31
CA GLU A 232 4.04 5.17 16.62
C GLU A 232 5.12 4.23 16.06
N ILE A 233 5.58 4.45 14.82
CA ILE A 233 6.73 3.72 14.26
C ILE A 233 7.99 3.92 15.11
N ASN A 234 8.27 5.16 15.53
CA ASN A 234 9.43 5.46 16.36
C ASN A 234 9.35 4.78 17.74
N ILE A 235 8.18 4.74 18.35
CA ILE A 235 7.94 4.03 19.62
C ILE A 235 8.23 2.54 19.44
N MET A 236 7.70 1.91 18.40
CA MET A 236 7.95 0.48 18.13
C MET A 236 9.43 0.20 17.88
N ARG A 237 10.12 1.04 17.11
CA ARG A 237 11.58 0.93 16.91
C ARG A 237 12.34 1.08 18.22
N GLY A 238 11.94 2.00 19.08
CA GLY A 238 12.51 2.19 20.42
C GLY A 238 12.36 0.94 21.31
N MET A 239 11.18 0.30 21.29
CA MET A 239 10.95 -0.96 22.00
C MET A 239 11.91 -2.06 21.52
N MET A 240 12.05 -2.22 20.20
CA MET A 240 12.95 -3.22 19.62
C MET A 240 14.42 -2.94 19.96
N THR A 241 14.86 -1.69 19.89
CA THR A 241 16.21 -1.29 20.32
C THR A 241 16.45 -1.62 21.80
N ALA A 242 15.48 -1.38 22.68
CA ALA A 242 15.58 -1.73 24.09
C ALA A 242 15.69 -3.25 24.31
N MET A 243 14.91 -4.05 23.58
CA MET A 243 14.98 -5.53 23.63
C MET A 243 16.36 -6.03 23.20
N GLN A 244 16.89 -5.54 22.07
CA GLN A 244 18.21 -5.93 21.57
C GLN A 244 19.34 -5.52 22.52
N SER A 245 19.20 -4.36 23.18
CA SER A 245 20.17 -3.91 24.20
C SER A 245 20.24 -4.85 25.40
N GLN A 246 19.10 -5.41 25.82
CA GLN A 246 19.06 -6.38 26.92
C GLN A 246 19.77 -7.69 26.53
N ILE A 247 19.54 -8.20 25.32
CA ILE A 247 20.22 -9.41 24.82
C ILE A 247 21.74 -9.22 24.79
N ARG A 248 22.21 -8.12 24.20
CA ARG A 248 23.66 -7.82 24.13
C ARG A 248 24.29 -7.66 25.51
N SER A 249 23.52 -7.26 26.50
CA SER A 249 23.98 -7.15 27.89
C SER A 249 24.00 -8.51 28.59
N ALA A 250 23.02 -9.38 28.29
CA ALA A 250 22.95 -10.76 28.79
C ALA A 250 24.04 -11.67 28.19
N ASP A 251 24.34 -11.54 26.89
CA ASP A 251 25.41 -12.28 26.21
C ASP A 251 26.81 -11.91 26.72
N LYS A 252 26.99 -10.68 27.22
CA LYS A 252 28.21 -10.27 27.93
C LYS A 252 28.29 -10.83 29.36
N GLY A 253 27.21 -11.47 29.83
CA GLY A 253 27.02 -11.95 31.19
C GLY A 253 27.09 -13.46 31.40
N LEU A 254 26.51 -14.31 30.54
CA LEU A 254 26.50 -15.78 30.74
C LEU A 254 26.18 -16.57 29.45
N THR A 255 26.79 -17.76 29.29
CA THR A 255 26.59 -18.76 28.22
C THR A 255 25.14 -19.29 28.13
N PRO A 256 24.57 -19.55 26.94
CA PRO A 256 23.15 -19.88 26.81
C PRO A 256 22.87 -21.40 26.86
N GLU A 257 21.96 -21.81 27.76
CA GLU A 257 21.13 -23.00 27.57
C GLU A 257 19.80 -22.55 26.94
N ALA A 258 19.49 -23.07 25.75
CA ALA A 258 18.29 -22.73 25.00
C ALA A 258 17.03 -23.38 25.61
N GLY A 259 16.06 -22.56 26.01
CA GLY A 259 14.74 -23.02 26.42
C GLY A 259 13.89 -23.40 25.20
N GLN A 260 13.52 -24.68 25.09
CA GLN A 260 12.54 -25.16 24.13
C GLN A 260 11.12 -24.71 24.56
N ILE A 261 10.40 -24.05 23.67
CA ILE A 261 8.97 -23.76 23.86
C ILE A 261 8.17 -24.87 23.18
N SER A 262 7.35 -25.57 23.98
CA SER A 262 6.40 -26.60 23.54
C SER A 262 5.20 -26.00 22.80
N GLU A 263 4.71 -26.70 21.77
CA GLU A 263 3.47 -26.38 21.05
C GLU A 263 2.25 -26.33 21.99
N PRO A 264 1.22 -25.52 21.69
CA PRO A 264 -0.01 -25.50 22.46
C PRO A 264 -0.79 -26.80 22.27
N VAL A 265 -1.18 -27.42 23.39
CA VAL A 265 -2.07 -28.58 23.44
C VAL A 265 -3.45 -28.18 22.88
N PRO A 266 -4.05 -28.96 21.96
CA PRO A 266 -5.42 -28.71 21.53
C PRO A 266 -6.39 -28.99 22.67
N GLU A 267 -7.33 -28.07 22.91
CA GLU A 267 -8.46 -28.25 23.84
C GLU A 267 -9.25 -29.51 23.46
N SER A 268 -9.41 -30.41 24.42
CA SER A 268 -10.30 -31.55 24.34
C SER A 268 -11.75 -31.08 24.48
N ASP A 269 -12.57 -31.32 23.46
CA ASP A 269 -14.04 -31.25 23.54
C ASP A 269 -14.55 -32.09 24.73
N PRO A 270 -15.33 -31.52 25.67
CA PRO A 270 -16.12 -32.30 26.58
C PRO A 270 -17.54 -32.35 26.05
N GLU A 271 -17.94 -33.44 25.40
CA GLU A 271 -19.33 -33.91 25.47
C GLU A 271 -19.47 -35.33 24.94
N GLY A 272 -19.41 -36.27 25.88
CA GLY A 272 -19.98 -37.60 25.75
C GLY A 272 -21.30 -37.67 26.51
N ASP A 273 -22.38 -37.75 25.74
CA ASP A 273 -23.37 -38.84 25.77
C ASP A 273 -24.54 -38.83 26.81
N LYS A 274 -25.74 -39.12 26.25
CA LYS A 274 -27.02 -39.62 26.83
C LYS A 274 -27.98 -38.55 27.39
N VAL A 275 -29.22 -38.41 26.90
CA VAL A 275 -30.29 -39.37 26.54
C VAL A 275 -31.06 -38.93 25.30
#